data_AF-W1Y204-F1
#
_entry.id   AF-W1Y204-F1
#
_cell.length_a   1.000
_cell.length_b   1.000
_cell.length_c   1.000
_cell.angle_alpha   90.00
_cell.angle_beta   90.00
_cell.angle_gamma   90.00
#
_symmetry.space_group_name_H-M   'P 1'
#
loop_
_entity.id
_entity.type
_entity.pdbx_description
1 polymer ?
#
loop_
_entity_poly.entity_id
_entity_poly.type
_entity_poly.pdbx_seq_one_letter_code
_entity_poly.pdbx_strand_id
1 'polypeptide(L)' 'GGYSVVDLSDDEMAKLHVRYMVGGRPSHPLQERLYSFEFPESPGALLRFLNTLGTHWNISLFHYRSHGTDYGRVLAAF' A
#
# COMPACT_ATOMS: atom_id res chain seq x y z
N GLY A 1 1.77 19.55 -11.76
CA GLY A 1 0.70 19.04 -12.64
C GLY A 1 0.44 17.61 -12.25
N GLY A 2 -0.76 17.28 -11.78
CA GLY A 2 -1.11 15.92 -11.37
C GLY A 2 -1.51 15.06 -12.55
N TYR A 3 -1.37 13.74 -12.40
CA TYR A 3 -1.93 12.75 -13.32
C TYR A 3 -3.46 12.71 -13.18
N SER A 4 -4.17 12.43 -14.28
CA SER A 4 -5.61 12.16 -14.25
C SER A 4 -5.87 10.86 -13.48
N VAL A 5 -6.69 10.92 -12.43
CA VAL A 5 -7.14 9.74 -11.69
C VAL A 5 -8.55 9.39 -12.15
N VAL A 6 -8.81 8.11 -12.37
CA VAL A 6 -10.16 7.59 -12.58
C VAL A 6 -10.73 7.25 -11.20
N ASP A 7 -11.81 7.92 -10.83
CA ASP A 7 -12.52 7.60 -9.60
C ASP A 7 -13.36 6.32 -9.82
N LEU A 8 -13.08 5.29 -9.02
CA LEU A 8 -13.77 4.00 -9.05
C LEU A 8 -14.75 3.85 -7.88
N SER A 9 -15.09 4.95 -7.20
CA SER A 9 -15.97 4.94 -6.02
C SER A 9 -17.38 4.43 -6.31
N ASP A 10 -17.82 4.40 -7.56
CA ASP A 10 -19.12 3.86 -7.98
C ASP A 10 -19.01 2.56 -8.81
N ASP A 11 -17.80 2.02 -8.97
CA ASP A 11 -17.58 0.77 -9.69
C ASP A 11 -17.69 -0.45 -8.74
N GLU A 12 -18.80 -1.18 -8.85
CA GLU A 12 -19.07 -2.35 -8.01
C GLU A 12 -18.06 -3.49 -8.24
N MET A 13 -17.54 -3.67 -9.46
CA MET A 13 -16.51 -4.66 -9.72
C MET A 13 -15.20 -4.27 -9.03
N ALA A 14 -14.89 -2.98 -8.99
CA ALA A 14 -13.72 -2.47 -8.30
C ALA A 14 -13.83 -2.68 -6.78
N LYS A 15 -15.00 -2.38 -6.21
CA LYS A 15 -15.29 -2.58 -4.78
C LYS A 15 -15.29 -4.04 -4.37
N LEU A 16 -15.92 -4.92 -5.17
CA LEU A 16 -16.12 -6.31 -4.78
C LEU A 16 -14.89 -7.17 -5.08
N HIS A 17 -14.18 -6.88 -6.17
CA HIS A 17 -13.09 -7.73 -6.67
C HIS A 17 -11.76 -7.00 -6.74
N VAL A 18 -11.65 -5.90 -7.50
CA VAL A 18 -10.33 -5.30 -7.82
C VAL A 18 -9.55 -4.91 -6.58
N ARG A 19 -10.21 -4.40 -5.54
CA ARG A 19 -9.53 -4.04 -4.28
C ARG A 19 -8.77 -5.19 -3.61
N TYR A 20 -9.09 -6.44 -3.94
CA TYR A 20 -8.41 -7.64 -3.44
C TYR A 20 -7.44 -8.25 -4.45
N MET A 21 -7.44 -7.75 -5.69
CA MET A 21 -6.59 -8.24 -6.79
C MET A 21 -5.39 -7.33 -7.07
N VAL A 22 -5.36 -6.11 -6.51
CA VAL A 22 -4.21 -5.20 -6.65
C VAL A 22 -2.94 -5.85 -6.11
N GLY A 23 -1.91 -5.95 -6.95
CA GLY A 23 -0.67 -6.66 -6.67
C GLY A 23 -0.28 -7.54 -7.86
N GLY A 24 0.18 -8.75 -7.57
CA GLY A 24 0.59 -9.73 -8.59
C GLY A 24 2.10 -9.97 -8.57
N ARG A 25 2.66 -10.35 -9.72
CA ARG A 25 4.08 -10.64 -9.89
C ARG A 25 4.74 -9.54 -10.72
N PRO A 26 6.00 -9.18 -10.44
CA PRO A 26 6.73 -8.26 -11.30
C PRO A 26 6.94 -8.89 -12.68
N SER A 27 7.05 -8.05 -13.72
CA SER A 27 7.26 -8.51 -15.10
C SER A 27 8.63 -9.17 -15.30
N HIS A 28 9.60 -8.87 -14.43
CA HIS A 28 10.95 -9.43 -14.42
C HIS A 28 11.36 -9.75 -12.98
N PRO A 29 12.32 -10.66 -12.75
CA PRO A 29 12.84 -10.94 -11.42
C PRO A 29 13.41 -9.67 -10.76
N LEU A 30 13.02 -9.43 -9.51
CA LEU A 30 13.54 -8.35 -8.68
C LEU A 30 14.40 -8.92 -7.55
N GLN A 31 15.51 -8.25 -7.25
CA GLN A 31 16.30 -8.51 -6.05
C GLN A 31 15.76 -7.66 -4.90
N GLU A 32 14.58 -8.01 -4.43
CA GLU A 32 13.88 -7.26 -3.39
C GLU A 32 13.91 -7.97 -2.03
N ARG A 33 13.70 -7.21 -0.96
CA ARG A 33 13.53 -7.73 0.40
C ARG A 33 12.17 -7.34 0.95
N LEU A 34 11.40 -8.33 1.39
CA LEU A 34 10.09 -8.11 1.99
C LEU A 34 10.20 -7.85 3.49
N TYR A 35 9.46 -6.86 3.96
CA TYR A 35 9.33 -6.51 5.38
C TYR A 35 7.86 -6.27 5.73
N SER A 36 7.48 -6.71 6.93
CA SER A 36 6.16 -6.47 7.51
C SER A 36 6.28 -5.49 8.67
N PHE A 37 5.45 -4.44 8.65
CA PHE A 37 5.40 -3.41 9.68
C PHE A 37 4.01 -3.38 10.29
N GLU A 38 3.97 -3.15 11.60
CA GLU A 38 2.73 -2.91 12.34
C GLU A 38 2.89 -1.63 13.17
N PHE A 39 1.84 -0.83 13.23
CA PHE A 39 1.80 0.38 14.05
C PHE A 39 0.38 0.66 14.53
N PRO A 40 0.20 1.33 15.68
CA PRO A 40 -1.12 1.71 16.15
C PRO A 40 -1.88 2.55 15.11
N GLU A 41 -3.09 2.14 14.78
CA GLU A 41 -3.92 2.84 13.82
C GLU A 41 -4.47 4.13 14.44
N SER A 42 -4.32 5.24 13.73
CA SER A 42 -4.82 6.54 14.16
C SER A 42 -4.81 7.50 12.97
N PRO A 43 -5.58 8.61 13.02
CA PRO A 43 -5.55 9.60 11.94
C PRO A 43 -4.11 10.02 11.60
N GLY A 44 -3.76 9.86 10.31
CA GLY A 44 -2.44 10.16 9.78
C GLY A 44 -1.33 9.14 10.08
N ALA A 45 -1.62 7.95 10.64
CA ALA A 45 -0.62 6.94 10.95
C ALA A 45 0.17 6.49 9.71
N LEU A 46 -0.52 6.23 8.59
CA LEU A 46 0.14 5.88 7.33
C LEU A 46 1.05 7.01 6.82
N LEU A 47 0.63 8.27 6.90
CA LEU A 47 1.46 9.40 6.49
C LEU A 47 2.72 9.53 7.37
N ARG A 48 2.58 9.33 8.68
CA ARG A 48 3.73 9.30 9.60
C ARG A 48 4.67 8.15 9.25
N PHE A 49 4.14 6.96 8.99
CA PHE A 49 4.93 5.82 8.53
C PHE A 49 5.73 6.15 7.27
N LEU A 50 5.09 6.72 6.24
CA LEU A 50 5.75 7.11 5.00
C LEU A 50 6.83 8.19 5.23
N ASN A 51 6.56 9.19 6.07
CA ASN A 51 7.54 10.22 6.43
C ASN A 51 8.74 9.62 7.19
N THR A 52 8.52 8.65 8.07
CA THR A 52 9.58 7.93 8.79
C THR A 52 10.40 7.05 7.86
N LEU A 53 9.76 6.40 6.89
CA LEU A 53 10.44 5.62 5.85
C LEU A 53 11.35 6.50 4.99
N GLY A 54 10.93 7.75 4.74
CA GLY A 54 11.68 8.74 3.98
C GLY A 54 11.69 8.45 2.48
N THR A 55 12.61 9.07 1.74
CA THR A 55 12.67 9.03 0.27
C THR A 55 13.91 8.32 -0.28
N HIS A 56 14.63 7.57 0.56
CA HIS A 56 15.89 6.93 0.18
C HIS A 56 15.73 5.50 -0.35
N TRP A 57 14.51 4.96 -0.31
CA TRP A 57 14.24 3.57 -0.64
C TRP A 57 13.52 3.43 -1.98
N ASN A 58 13.99 2.48 -2.80
CA ASN A 58 13.29 2.07 -4.01
C ASN A 58 12.18 1.08 -3.62
N ILE A 59 10.96 1.56 -3.42
CA ILE A 59 9.83 0.69 -3.05
C ILE A 59 9.34 -0.07 -4.28
N SER A 60 9.45 -1.40 -4.27
CA SER A 60 8.97 -2.27 -5.35
C SER A 60 7.57 -2.83 -5.10
N LEU A 61 7.16 -2.93 -3.82
CA LEU A 61 5.82 -3.36 -3.40
C LEU A 61 5.36 -2.54 -2.21
N PHE A 62 4.08 -2.15 -2.21
CA PHE A 62 3.44 -1.52 -1.06
C PHE A 62 2.00 -2.00 -0.92
N HIS A 63 1.69 -2.66 0.20
CA HIS A 63 0.34 -3.11 0.50
C HIS A 63 -0.02 -2.74 1.94
N TYR A 64 -1.05 -1.90 2.10
CA TYR A 64 -1.56 -1.43 3.37
C TYR A 64 -3.03 -1.83 3.54
N ARG A 65 -3.38 -2.32 4.74
CA ARG A 65 -4.77 -2.59 5.12
C ARG A 65 -4.99 -2.13 6.56
N SER A 66 -5.98 -1.27 6.75
CA SER A 66 -6.55 -0.94 8.06
C SER A 66 -7.81 -1.77 8.22
N HIS A 67 -7.78 -2.86 9.01
CA HIS A 67 -8.90 -3.82 9.08
C HIS A 67 -9.79 -3.61 10.29
N GLY A 68 -10.21 -2.36 10.54
CA GLY A 68 -11.04 -2.05 11.73
C GLY A 68 -10.40 -2.48 13.04
N THR A 69 -9.08 -2.66 13.03
CA THR A 69 -8.23 -3.04 14.16
C THR A 69 -7.53 -1.80 14.68
N ASP A 70 -7.15 -1.82 15.96
CA ASP A 70 -6.35 -0.74 16.59
C ASP A 70 -4.91 -0.65 16.03
N TYR A 71 -4.58 -1.44 15.01
CA TYR A 71 -3.28 -1.51 14.34
C TYR A 71 -3.44 -1.51 12.81
N GLY A 72 -2.61 -0.71 12.16
CA GLY A 72 -2.37 -0.74 10.72
C GLY A 72 -1.23 -1.70 10.39
N ARG A 73 -1.34 -2.42 9.27
CA ARG A 73 -0.28 -3.30 8.77
C ARG A 73 0.17 -2.89 7.38
N VAL A 74 1.48 -2.84 7.18
CA VAL A 74 2.12 -2.59 5.88
C VAL A 74 3.01 -3.75 5.54
N LEU A 75 2.81 -4.32 4.35
CA LEU A 75 3.78 -5.18 3.69
C LEU A 75 4.48 -4.34 2.62
N ALA A 76 5.80 -4.20 2.72
CA ALA A 76 6.61 -3.46 1.76
C ALA A 76 7.78 -4.29 1.26
N ALA A 77 8.19 -4.07 0.01
CA ALA A 77 9.43 -4.59 -0.55
C ALA A 77 10.30 -3.45 -1.08
N PHE A 78 11.62 -3.63 -0.96
CA PHE A 78 12.68 -2.68 -1.36
C PHE A 78 13.76 -3.38 -2.17
#